data_AF-A0A6B2XRP4-F1
#
_entry.id   AF-A0A6B2XRP4-F1
#
_cell.length_a   1.000
_cell.length_b   1.000
_cell.length_c   1.000
_cell.angle_alpha   90.00
_cell.angle_beta   90.00
_cell.angle_gamma   90.00
#
_symmetry.space_group_name_H-M   'P 1'
#
loop_
_entity.id
_entity.type
_entity.pdbx_description
1 polymer ?
#
loop_
_entity_poly.entity_id
_entity_poly.type
_entity_poly.pdbx_seq_one_letter_code
_entity_poly.pdbx_strand_id
1 'polypeptide(L)'
;VVGELVLSGPSLMAGYLHHLAAPARGRGARVAEHRTGDLARLDDGGRIVPVGRTRDMIIRGTTNIYPGLFEPRVAALDGVGEAVLVGVPQVDGDERVALVVTSSVGSTGTSTGTSTGSVTGSVTDGAPTR
;
A
#
# COMPACT_ATOMS: atom_id res chain seq x y z
N VAL A 1 17.36 -9.19 0.90
CA VAL A 1 16.82 -8.48 2.08
C VAL A 1 15.94 -7.33 1.59
N VAL A 2 14.83 -7.04 2.27
CA VAL A 2 13.94 -5.91 1.97
C VAL A 2 14.24 -4.77 2.95
N GLY A 3 14.28 -3.53 2.46
CA GLY A 3 14.52 -2.34 3.28
C GLY A 3 13.79 -1.11 2.73
N GLU A 4 13.85 0.00 3.46
CA GLU A 4 13.31 1.28 3.00
C GLU A 4 14.24 1.92 1.96
N LEU A 5 13.67 2.42 0.87
CA LEU A 5 14.40 3.18 -0.14
C LEU A 5 14.66 4.60 0.37
N VAL A 6 15.93 4.93 0.60
CA VAL A 6 16.38 6.25 1.03
C VAL A 6 17.19 6.88 -0.10
N LEU A 7 16.85 8.12 -0.46
CA LEU A 7 17.51 8.86 -1.52
C LEU A 7 18.44 9.92 -0.92
N SER A 8 19.63 10.05 -1.50
CA SER A 8 20.59 11.11 -1.19
C SER A 8 21.23 11.61 -2.48
N GLY A 9 21.58 12.90 -2.54
CA GLY A 9 22.28 13.47 -3.69
C GLY A 9 21.82 14.87 -4.11
N PRO A 10 22.44 15.43 -5.16
CA PRO A 10 22.24 16.82 -5.57
C PRO A 10 20.84 17.12 -6.11
N SER A 11 20.12 16.09 -6.56
CA SER A 11 18.77 16.21 -7.10
C SER A 11 17.67 16.28 -6.03
N LEU A 12 18.03 16.22 -4.74
CA LEU A 12 17.05 16.33 -3.66
C LEU A 12 16.43 17.73 -3.60
N MET A 13 15.16 17.76 -3.19
CA MET A 13 14.44 19.00 -2.91
C MET A 13 15.16 19.85 -1.86
N ALA A 14 15.02 21.17 -1.95
CA ALA A 14 15.54 22.08 -0.93
C ALA A 14 14.90 21.84 0.45
N GLY A 15 13.64 21.38 0.47
CA GLY A 15 12.87 21.09 1.66
C GLY A 15 11.39 21.40 1.44
N TYR A 16 10.58 21.17 2.46
CA TYR A 16 9.16 21.54 2.43
C TYR A 16 9.01 23.04 2.67
N LEU A 17 8.13 23.71 1.92
CA LEU A 17 7.94 25.16 1.95
C LEU A 17 7.73 25.73 3.37
N HIS A 18 6.91 25.06 4.19
CA HIS A 18 6.66 25.46 5.58
C HIS A 18 7.94 25.42 6.44
N HIS A 19 8.85 24.50 6.15
CA HIS A 19 10.10 24.34 6.90
C HIS A 19 11.16 25.35 6.46
N LEU A 20 11.14 25.72 5.18
CA LEU A 20 12.00 26.77 4.63
C LEU A 20 11.60 28.17 5.14
N ALA A 21 10.30 28.41 5.35
CA ALA A 21 9.78 29.67 5.88
C ALA A 21 9.97 29.85 7.41
N ALA A 22 10.34 28.80 8.15
CA ALA A 22 10.56 28.85 9.59
C ALA A 22 11.89 28.16 10.00
N PRO A 23 13.05 28.76 9.67
CA PRO A 23 14.37 28.12 9.86
C PRO A 23 14.72 27.83 11.33
N ALA A 24 14.12 28.57 12.27
CA ALA A 24 14.45 28.55 13.70
C ALA A 24 14.18 27.21 14.43
N ARG A 25 13.47 26.26 13.81
CA ARG A 25 13.23 24.92 14.40
C ARG A 25 14.25 23.86 13.98
N GLY A 26 15.44 24.26 13.52
CA GLY A 26 16.47 23.34 13.03
C GLY A 26 16.13 22.67 11.69
N ARG A 27 15.12 23.19 10.98
CA ARG A 27 14.56 22.63 9.73
C ARG A 27 14.85 23.47 8.48
N GLY A 28 15.73 24.48 8.58
CA GLY A 28 16.12 25.35 7.48
C GLY A 28 17.27 24.83 6.60
N ALA A 29 17.85 23.67 6.92
CA ALA A 29 18.90 23.05 6.12
C ALA A 29 18.30 22.29 4.93
N ARG A 30 19.02 22.24 3.80
CA ARG A 30 18.66 21.37 2.67
C ARG A 30 18.51 19.93 3.15
N VAL A 31 17.54 19.21 2.58
CA VAL A 31 17.31 17.79 2.88
C VAL A 31 18.54 17.00 2.42
N ALA A 32 19.27 16.41 3.39
CA ALA A 32 20.46 15.60 3.12
C ALA A 32 20.08 14.18 2.64
N GLU A 33 19.02 13.62 3.23
CA GLU A 33 18.46 12.33 2.88
C GLU A 33 16.93 12.42 2.86
N HIS A 34 16.32 11.80 1.86
CA HIS A 34 14.88 11.70 1.74
C HIS A 34 14.45 10.24 1.90
N ARG A 35 13.73 9.98 2.98
CA ARG A 35 13.03 8.72 3.22
C ARG A 35 11.74 8.70 2.40
N THR A 36 11.70 7.85 1.37
CA THR A 36 10.57 7.78 0.43
C THR A 36 9.35 7.11 1.04
N GLY A 37 9.54 6.29 2.06
CA GLY A 37 8.51 5.39 2.57
C GLY A 37 8.24 4.19 1.65
N ASP A 38 8.96 4.03 0.55
CA ASP A 38 8.85 2.86 -0.32
C ASP A 38 9.76 1.73 0.19
N LEU A 39 9.26 0.50 0.20
CA LEU A 39 10.03 -0.69 0.50
C LEU A 39 10.58 -1.26 -0.81
N ALA A 40 11.87 -1.59 -0.81
CA ALA A 40 12.54 -2.15 -1.97
C ALA A 40 13.60 -3.19 -1.58
N ARG A 41 14.03 -3.95 -2.58
CA ARG A 41 15.08 -4.96 -2.50
C ARG A 41 16.03 -4.78 -3.68
N LEU A 42 17.31 -5.11 -3.50
CA LEU A 42 18.23 -5.30 -4.61
C LEU A 42 18.13 -6.74 -5.14
N ASP A 43 18.05 -6.89 -6.46
CA ASP A 43 18.23 -8.18 -7.12
C ASP A 43 19.73 -8.50 -7.34
N ASP A 44 20.02 -9.69 -7.87
CA ASP A 44 21.39 -10.16 -8.11
C ASP A 44 22.13 -9.31 -9.14
N GLY A 45 21.41 -8.53 -9.96
CA GLY A 45 21.96 -7.58 -10.91
C GLY A 45 22.14 -6.17 -10.36
N GLY A 46 21.88 -5.96 -9.06
CA GLY A 46 21.98 -4.64 -8.41
C GLY A 46 20.84 -3.70 -8.78
N ARG A 47 19.73 -4.20 -9.33
CA ARG A 47 18.55 -3.38 -9.66
C ARG A 47 17.63 -3.26 -8.47
N ILE A 48 16.99 -2.09 -8.35
CA ILE A 48 16.01 -1.82 -7.30
C ILE A 48 14.67 -2.42 -7.73
N VAL A 49 14.15 -3.34 -6.92
CA VAL A 49 12.85 -3.97 -7.08
C VAL A 49 11.90 -3.41 -6.00
N PRO A 50 10.85 -2.66 -6.38
CA PRO A 50 9.82 -2.21 -5.45
C PRO A 50 9.08 -3.40 -4.83
N VAL A 51 8.77 -3.32 -3.54
CA VAL A 51 8.10 -4.37 -2.77
C VAL A 51 6.79 -3.88 -2.15
N GLY A 52 6.67 -2.58 -1.87
CA GLY A 52 5.47 -1.99 -1.28
C GLY A 52 5.79 -0.66 -0.61
N ARG A 53 4.98 -0.25 0.40
CA ARG A 53 5.27 0.93 1.23
C ARG A 53 5.40 0.57 2.70
N THR A 54 6.19 1.33 3.43
CA THR A 54 6.42 1.15 4.88
C THR A 54 5.18 1.41 5.73
N ARG A 55 4.19 2.16 5.21
CA ARG A 55 2.95 2.50 5.92
C ARG A 55 1.68 2.18 5.14
N ASP A 56 1.76 1.27 4.17
CA ASP A 56 0.56 0.79 3.49
C ASP A 56 -0.06 -0.34 4.32
N MET A 57 -0.97 0.05 5.20
CA MET A 57 -1.62 -0.79 6.17
C MET A 57 -3.00 -0.22 6.47
N ILE A 58 -4.02 -1.08 6.40
CA ILE A 58 -5.38 -0.77 6.78
C ILE A 58 -5.59 -1.23 8.22
N ILE A 59 -6.09 -0.35 9.08
CA ILE A 59 -6.39 -0.68 10.47
C ILE A 59 -7.85 -1.11 10.57
N ARG A 60 -8.10 -2.37 10.96
CA ARG A 60 -9.45 -2.86 11.24
C ARG A 60 -9.60 -3.42 12.65
N GLY A 61 -10.27 -2.68 13.52
CA GLY A 61 -10.39 -2.99 14.94
C GLY A 61 -9.00 -3.12 15.57
N THR A 62 -8.63 -4.33 15.95
CA THR A 62 -7.30 -4.66 16.51
C THR A 62 -6.35 -5.32 15.50
N THR A 63 -6.73 -5.37 14.22
CA THR A 63 -6.00 -6.09 13.17
C THR A 63 -5.38 -5.14 12.14
N ASN A 64 -4.10 -5.40 11.82
CA ASN A 64 -3.39 -4.72 10.75
C ASN A 64 -3.49 -5.55 9.46
N ILE A 65 -4.06 -4.95 8.42
CA ILE A 65 -4.25 -5.58 7.12
C ILE A 65 -3.27 -4.94 6.13
N TYR A 66 -2.45 -5.75 5.46
CA TYR A 66 -1.45 -5.28 4.49
C TYR A 66 -1.94 -5.57 3.06
N PRO A 67 -2.39 -4.56 2.29
CA PRO A 67 -2.93 -4.73 0.94
C PRO A 67 -2.08 -5.63 0.02
N GLY A 68 -0.75 -5.41 0.02
CA GLY A 68 0.18 -6.18 -0.83
C GLY A 68 0.22 -7.70 -0.60
N LEU A 69 -0.35 -8.22 0.50
CA LEU A 69 -0.52 -9.67 0.70
C LEU A 69 -1.71 -10.26 -0.06
N PHE A 70 -2.73 -9.43 -0.32
CA PHE A 70 -4.02 -9.86 -0.87
C PHE A 70 -4.19 -9.47 -2.34
N GLU A 71 -3.77 -8.26 -2.72
CA GLU A 71 -3.94 -7.75 -4.09
C GLU A 71 -3.38 -8.69 -5.17
N PRO A 72 -2.15 -9.23 -5.06
CA PRO A 72 -1.62 -10.13 -6.09
C PRO A 72 -2.41 -11.44 -6.19
N ARG A 73 -3.02 -11.89 -5.09
CA ARG A 73 -3.83 -13.12 -5.06
C ARG A 73 -5.18 -12.89 -5.72
N VAL A 74 -5.79 -11.73 -5.48
CA VAL A 74 -7.06 -11.35 -6.12
C VAL A 74 -6.85 -11.10 -7.61
N ALA A 75 -5.75 -10.44 -8.00
CA ALA A 75 -5.39 -10.22 -9.39
C ALA A 75 -5.09 -11.51 -10.16
N ALA A 76 -4.76 -12.60 -9.47
CA ALA A 76 -4.55 -13.92 -10.08
C ALA A 76 -5.86 -14.70 -10.35
N LEU A 77 -7.02 -14.18 -9.95
CA LEU A 77 -8.32 -14.80 -10.22
C LEU A 77 -8.76 -14.57 -11.68
N ASP A 78 -9.39 -15.59 -12.28
CA ASP A 78 -9.94 -15.49 -13.63
C ASP A 78 -10.93 -14.33 -13.74
N GLY A 79 -10.76 -13.50 -14.77
CA GLY A 79 -11.63 -12.35 -15.02
C GLY A 79 -11.20 -11.05 -14.35
N VAL A 80 -10.26 -11.08 -13.39
CA VAL A 80 -9.72 -9.86 -12.74
C VAL A 80 -8.52 -9.32 -13.53
N GLY A 81 -8.51 -8.02 -13.82
CA GLY A 81 -7.38 -7.33 -14.44
C GLY A 81 -6.40 -6.81 -13.38
N GLU A 82 -6.87 -5.87 -12.57
CA GLU A 82 -6.13 -5.28 -11.46
C GLU A 82 -6.98 -5.33 -10.19
N ALA A 83 -6.32 -5.37 -9.03
CA ALA A 83 -6.98 -5.39 -7.72
C ALA A 83 -6.24 -4.45 -6.76
N VAL A 84 -6.98 -3.58 -6.08
CA VAL A 84 -6.45 -2.62 -5.11
C VAL A 84 -7.31 -2.63 -3.85
N LEU A 85 -6.68 -2.85 -2.69
CA LEU A 85 -7.30 -2.71 -1.38
C LEU A 85 -7.03 -1.31 -0.82
N VAL A 86 -8.08 -0.64 -0.37
CA VAL A 86 -8.00 0.68 0.26
C VAL A 86 -8.71 0.69 1.60
N GLY A 87 -8.12 1.37 2.58
CA GLY A 87 -8.76 1.71 3.84
C GLY A 87 -9.67 2.92 3.65
N VAL A 88 -10.94 2.80 4.01
CA VAL A 88 -11.92 3.89 4.03
C VAL A 88 -12.11 4.33 5.48
N PRO A 89 -11.56 5.50 5.88
CA PRO A 89 -11.62 5.96 7.26
C PRO A 89 -13.04 6.04 7.80
N GLN A 90 -13.21 5.67 9.07
CA GLN A 90 -14.45 5.80 9.83
C GLN A 90 -14.29 6.84 10.95
N VAL A 91 -15.42 7.26 11.53
CA VAL A 91 -15.47 8.34 12.55
C VAL A 91 -14.74 7.94 13.85
N ASP A 92 -14.69 6.66 14.16
CA ASP A 92 -14.06 6.08 15.35
C ASP A 92 -12.55 5.83 15.21
N GLY A 93 -11.96 6.20 14.07
CA GLY A 93 -10.55 5.94 13.76
C GLY A 93 -10.28 4.52 13.25
N ASP A 94 -11.32 3.70 13.07
CA ASP A 94 -11.25 2.43 12.34
C ASP A 94 -11.28 2.67 10.82
N GLU A 95 -10.91 1.66 10.03
CA GLU A 95 -11.00 1.75 8.56
C GLU A 95 -11.82 0.59 8.00
N ARG A 96 -12.79 0.88 7.13
CA ARG A 96 -13.44 -0.18 6.34
C ARG A 96 -12.52 -0.57 5.19
N VAL A 97 -12.36 -1.86 4.96
CA VAL A 97 -11.64 -2.37 3.79
C VAL A 97 -12.57 -2.26 2.57
N ALA A 98 -12.12 -1.60 1.52
CA ALA A 98 -12.73 -1.64 0.20
C ALA A 98 -11.76 -2.27 -0.79
N LEU A 99 -12.25 -3.18 -1.62
CA LEU A 99 -11.52 -3.81 -2.71
C LEU A 99 -12.09 -3.26 -4.02
N VAL A 100 -11.23 -2.67 -4.84
CA VAL A 100 -11.56 -2.22 -6.19
C VAL A 100 -10.89 -3.16 -7.18
N VAL A 101 -11.65 -3.66 -8.14
CA VAL A 101 -11.14 -4.56 -9.19
C VAL A 101 -11.52 -4.05 -10.57
N THR A 102 -10.66 -4.30 -11.55
CA THR A 102 -10.98 -4.14 -12.97
C THR A 102 -11.23 -5.50 -13.62
N SER A 103 -11.96 -5.52 -14.73
CA SER A 103 -12.12 -6.72 -15.55
C SER A 103 -10.91 -6.87 -16.48
N SER A 104 -10.39 -8.10 -16.62
CA SER A 104 -9.32 -8.43 -17.58
C SER A 104 -9.81 -8.45 -19.03
N VAL A 105 -11.10 -8.71 -19.25
CA VAL A 105 -11.74 -8.48 -20.54
C VAL A 105 -12.01 -7.00 -20.64
N GLY A 106 -11.57 -6.35 -21.73
CA GLY A 106 -11.89 -4.97 -22.06
C GLY A 106 -13.41 -4.80 -22.26
N SER A 107 -14.16 -4.83 -21.16
CA SER A 107 -15.58 -4.58 -21.14
C SER A 107 -15.75 -3.08 -21.05
N THR A 108 -16.00 -2.47 -22.20
CA THR A 108 -16.65 -1.15 -22.30
C THR A 108 -18.00 -1.24 -21.59
N GLY A 109 -17.98 -1.05 -20.28
CA GLY A 109 -19.12 -1.29 -19.41
C GLY A 109 -18.98 -0.45 -18.17
N THR A 110 -19.33 0.83 -18.28
CA THR A 110 -19.60 1.69 -17.13
C THR A 110 -20.79 1.09 -16.37
N SER A 111 -20.54 0.25 -15.39
CA SER A 111 -21.53 -0.09 -14.37
C SER A 111 -21.15 0.61 -13.07
N THR A 112 -21.71 1.80 -12.87
CA THR A 112 -21.79 2.44 -11.55
C THR A 112 -22.76 1.60 -10.70
N GLY A 113 -22.23 0.55 -10.07
CA GLY A 113 -23.01 -0.33 -9.19
C GLY A 113 -22.25 -0.56 -7.90
N THR A 114 -22.72 0.01 -6.80
CA THR A 114 -22.25 -0.34 -5.45
C THR A 114 -22.78 -1.74 -5.12
N SER A 115 -22.01 -2.79 -5.41
CA SER A 115 -22.31 -4.13 -4.90
C SER A 115 -21.64 -4.30 -3.54
N THR A 116 -22.38 -4.10 -2.46
CA THR A 116 -21.95 -4.48 -1.11
C THR A 116 -22.03 -6.01 -0.98
N GLY A 117 -20.98 -6.73 -1.40
CA GLY A 117 -20.83 -8.15 -1.15
C GLY A 117 -20.07 -8.38 0.14
N SER A 118 -20.72 -8.91 1.20
CA SER A 118 -20.01 -9.43 2.36
C SER A 118 -19.50 -10.84 2.04
N VAL A 119 -18.21 -11.01 1.84
CA VAL A 119 -17.59 -12.34 1.77
C VAL A 119 -17.23 -12.75 3.20
N THR A 120 -18.08 -13.58 3.81
CA THR A 120 -17.78 -14.21 5.10
C THR A 120 -17.03 -15.52 4.82
N GLY A 121 -15.70 -15.50 4.89
CA GLY A 121 -14.91 -16.72 4.88
C GLY A 121 -14.77 -17.28 6.30
N SER A 122 -15.36 -18.43 6.59
CA SER A 122 -15.08 -19.17 7.82
C SER A 122 -13.90 -20.11 7.62
N VAL A 123 -12.82 -19.92 8.38
CA VAL A 123 -11.71 -20.87 8.46
C VAL A 123 -12.14 -21.99 9.41
N THR A 124 -12.37 -23.19 8.88
CA THR A 124 -12.47 -24.39 9.72
C THR A 124 -11.06 -24.92 9.97
N ASP A 125 -10.65 -24.95 11.23
CA ASP A 125 -9.42 -25.59 11.67
C ASP A 125 -9.56 -27.10 11.44
N GLY A 126 -8.90 -27.59 10.38
CA GLY A 126 -8.79 -29.00 10.09
C GLY A 126 -7.73 -29.59 11.01
N ALA A 127 -8.16 -30.13 12.15
CA ALA A 127 -7.29 -30.92 13.02
C ALA A 127 -6.54 -31.98 12.19
N PRO A 128 -5.20 -32.08 12.29
CA PRO A 128 -4.46 -33.12 11.60
C PRO A 128 -4.87 -34.49 12.17
N THR A 129 -5.19 -35.40 11.27
CA THR A 129 -5.47 -36.79 11.60
C THR A 129 -4.16 -37.53 11.88
N ARG A 130 -4.12 -38.08 13.11
CA ARG A 130 -3.26 -39.13 13.65
C ARG A 130 -1.86 -38.77 14.15
#